data_AF-A0A662Y738-F1
#
_entry.id   AF-A0A662Y738-F1
#
_cell.length_a   1.000
_cell.length_b   1.000
_cell.length_c   1.000
_cell.angle_alpha   90.00
_cell.angle_beta   90.00
_cell.angle_gamma   90.00
#
_symmetry.space_group_name_H-M   'P 1'
#
loop_
_entity.id
_entity.type
_entity.pdbx_description
1 polymer ?
#
loop_
_entity_poly.entity_id
_entity_poly.type
_entity_poly.pdbx_seq_one_letter_code
_entity_poly.pdbx_strand_id
1 'polypeptide(L)'
;MDEFRTSKLCSQCHHMLSSDKDSVDTKLPKRKKRNGVVLPRNRAEVQLEEEKCHAVLRCDHADCDARYWDRDVNIAINMLELLKSEVLGRGRTKPFRR
;
A
#
# COMPACT_ATOMS: atom_id res chain seq x y z
N MET A 1 -12.12 19.47 8.16
CA MET A 1 -11.14 18.39 8.42
C MET A 1 -10.12 18.40 7.29
N ASP A 2 -8.82 18.33 7.58
CA ASP A 2 -7.77 18.26 6.54
C ASP A 2 -7.09 16.88 6.53
N GLU A 3 -6.43 16.56 5.42
CA GLU A 3 -5.78 15.27 5.15
C GLU A 3 -4.31 15.18 5.61
N PHE A 4 -3.84 16.08 6.48
CA PHE A 4 -2.41 16.13 6.83
C PHE A 4 -1.91 14.80 7.41
N ARG A 5 -0.96 14.18 6.69
CA ARG A 5 -0.28 12.90 6.99
C ARG A 5 -1.17 11.65 7.00
N THR A 6 -2.45 11.73 6.61
CA THR A 6 -3.37 10.58 6.62
C THR A 6 -2.92 9.44 5.70
N SER A 7 -2.18 9.73 4.63
CA SER A 7 -1.58 8.73 3.75
C SER A 7 -0.22 8.20 4.20
N LYS A 8 0.41 8.85 5.18
CA LYS A 8 1.78 8.55 5.61
C LYS A 8 1.86 7.77 6.91
N LEU A 9 0.82 7.80 7.74
CA LEU A 9 0.79 7.15 9.03
C LEU A 9 -0.03 5.86 8.98
N CYS A 10 0.46 4.83 9.64
CA CYS A 10 -0.26 3.58 9.84
C CYS A 10 -1.51 3.83 10.68
N SER A 11 -2.67 3.41 10.22
CA SER A 11 -3.92 3.62 10.96
C SER A 11 -4.03 2.84 12.27
N GLN A 12 -3.23 1.77 12.43
CA GLN A 12 -3.21 0.99 13.67
C GLN A 12 -2.26 1.53 14.75
N CYS A 13 -1.04 1.93 14.40
CA CYS A 13 0.00 2.32 15.38
C CYS A 13 0.59 3.72 15.17
N HIS A 14 0.13 4.44 14.12
CA HIS A 14 0.58 5.78 13.73
C HIS A 14 2.08 5.94 13.44
N HIS A 15 2.83 4.85 13.25
CA HIS A 15 4.19 4.90 12.69
C HIS A 15 4.17 5.28 11.20
N MET A 16 5.27 5.84 10.70
CA MET A 16 5.41 6.16 9.26
C MET A 16 5.40 4.89 8.43
N LEU A 17 4.64 4.94 7.33
CA LEU A 17 4.58 3.88 6.34
C LEU A 17 5.68 4.06 5.29
N SER A 18 6.27 2.94 4.88
CA SER A 18 7.17 2.86 3.72
C SER A 18 6.40 2.45 2.48
N SER A 19 6.86 2.88 1.31
CA SER A 19 6.40 2.31 0.04
C SER A 19 6.88 0.87 -0.07
N ASP A 20 6.00 -0.02 -0.51
CA ASP A 20 6.39 -1.40 -0.79
C ASP A 20 6.94 -1.53 -2.22
N LYS A 21 7.77 -2.56 -2.43
CA LYS A 21 8.27 -2.92 -3.75
C LYS A 21 7.76 -4.30 -4.10
N ASP A 22 7.10 -4.40 -5.25
CA ASP A 22 6.68 -5.67 -5.81
C ASP A 22 7.64 -6.08 -6.92
N SER A 23 7.91 -7.38 -7.01
CA SER A 23 8.60 -7.95 -8.18
C SER A 23 7.58 -8.06 -9.31
N VAL A 24 7.69 -7.18 -10.29
CA VAL A 24 6.77 -7.14 -11.43
C VAL A 24 7.46 -7.73 -12.65
N ASP A 25 6.71 -8.50 -13.42
CA ASP A 25 7.18 -9.08 -14.67
C ASP A 25 7.01 -8.04 -15.79
N THR A 26 8.02 -7.18 -15.95
CA THR A 26 7.94 -6.02 -16.84
C THR A 26 8.10 -6.40 -18.31
N LYS A 27 8.64 -7.58 -18.62
CA LYS A 27 8.96 -8.00 -20.00
C LYS A 27 8.43 -9.38 -20.31
N LEU A 28 7.12 -9.56 -20.16
CA LEU A 28 6.46 -10.76 -20.62
C LEU A 28 6.42 -10.83 -22.16
N PRO A 29 7.16 -11.74 -22.83
CA PRO A 29 7.01 -11.91 -24.27
C PRO A 29 5.57 -12.33 -24.58
N LYS A 30 5.02 -11.85 -25.70
CA LYS A 30 3.67 -12.21 -26.17
C LYS A 30 3.53 -13.73 -26.15
N ARG A 31 2.40 -14.23 -25.64
CA ARG A 31 2.11 -15.67 -25.57
C ARG A 31 2.25 -16.28 -26.97
N LYS A 32 3.21 -17.18 -27.13
CA LYS A 32 3.39 -17.92 -28.38
C LYS A 32 2.22 -18.91 -28.52
N LYS A 33 1.61 -18.95 -29.71
CA LYS A 33 0.61 -19.94 -30.08
C LYS A 33 1.18 -20.84 -31.16
N ARG A 34 0.93 -22.15 -31.06
CA ARG A 34 1.20 -23.12 -32.13
C ARG A 34 -0.07 -23.90 -32.38
N ASN A 35 -0.57 -23.87 -33.61
CA ASN A 35 -1.83 -24.53 -34.02
C ASN A 35 -3.02 -24.18 -33.11
N GLY A 36 -3.16 -22.89 -32.75
CA GLY A 36 -4.23 -22.42 -31.86
C GLY A 36 -4.00 -22.66 -30.36
N VAL A 37 -3.06 -23.53 -29.98
CA VAL A 37 -2.72 -23.84 -28.58
C VAL A 37 -1.72 -22.82 -28.04
N VAL A 38 -2.00 -22.26 -26.86
CA VAL A 38 -1.09 -21.36 -26.13
C VAL A 38 0.03 -22.19 -25.49
N LEU A 39 1.27 -21.91 -25.84
CA LEU A 39 2.42 -22.59 -25.23
C LEU A 39 2.70 -22.02 -23.82
N PRO A 40 3.07 -22.88 -22.85
CA PRO A 40 3.50 -22.41 -21.53
C PRO A 40 4.78 -21.57 -21.66
N ARG A 41 4.90 -20.53 -20.80
CA ARG A 41 6.12 -19.72 -20.73
C ARG A 41 7.19 -20.46 -19.94
N ASN A 42 8.43 -20.40 -20.42
CA ASN A 42 9.57 -20.78 -19.60
C ASN A 42 9.75 -19.74 -18.48
N ARG A 43 9.79 -20.21 -17.23
CA ARG A 43 10.02 -19.34 -16.06
C ARG A 43 11.39 -18.66 -16.10
N ALA A 44 12.36 -19.23 -16.81
CA ALA A 44 13.68 -18.64 -17.03
C ALA A 44 13.70 -17.48 -18.06
N GLU A 45 12.65 -17.32 -18.87
CA GLU A 45 12.52 -16.20 -19.83
C GLU A 45 11.89 -14.95 -19.19
N VAL A 46 11.39 -15.07 -17.95
CA VAL A 46 10.75 -13.99 -17.20
C VAL A 46 11.82 -13.11 -16.55
N GLN A 47 11.90 -11.85 -16.98
CA GLN A 47 12.71 -10.82 -16.31
C GLN A 47 11.83 -10.14 -15.27
N LEU A 48 12.11 -10.40 -13.99
CA LEU A 48 11.48 -9.69 -12.88
C LEU A 48 12.27 -8.42 -12.59
N GLU A 49 11.58 -7.29 -12.54
CA GLU A 49 12.13 -6.02 -12.07
C GLU A 49 11.39 -5.62 -10.78
N GLU A 50 12.10 -5.03 -9.83
CA GLU A 50 11.45 -4.43 -8.66
C GLU A 50 10.81 -3.10 -9.06
N GLU A 51 9.50 -3.01 -8.96
CA GLU A 51 8.77 -1.76 -9.14
C GLU A 51 8.10 -1.34 -7.84
N LYS A 52 7.94 -0.03 -7.64
CA LYS A 52 7.23 0.48 -6.46
C LYS A 52 5.75 0.20 -6.62
N CYS A 53 5.17 -0.53 -5.67
CA CYS A 53 3.73 -0.70 -5.59
C CYS A 53 3.13 0.54 -4.95
N HIS A 54 2.49 1.40 -5.74
CA HIS A 54 1.89 2.61 -5.21
C HIS A 54 0.65 2.33 -4.35
N ALA A 55 -0.11 1.28 -4.67
CA ALA A 55 -1.33 0.94 -3.96
C ALA A 55 -1.08 0.36 -2.56
N VAL A 56 0.09 -0.25 -2.33
CA VAL A 56 0.42 -0.93 -1.08
C VAL A 56 1.46 -0.14 -0.28
N LEU A 57 1.20 -0.01 1.02
CA LEU A 57 2.10 0.60 1.98
C LEU A 57 2.47 -0.42 3.05
N ARG A 58 3.68 -0.32 3.59
CA ARG A 58 4.18 -1.22 4.65
C ARG A 58 4.43 -0.45 5.93
N CYS A 59 4.04 -1.03 7.05
CA CYS A 59 4.38 -0.57 8.39
C CYS A 59 5.56 -1.40 8.92
N ASP A 60 6.70 -0.75 9.10
CA ASP A 60 7.92 -1.40 9.60
C ASP A 60 7.97 -1.48 11.14
N HIS A 61 6.90 -1.06 11.83
CA HIS A 61 6.84 -1.14 13.28
C HIS A 61 6.65 -2.60 13.73
N ALA A 62 7.60 -3.12 14.50
CA ALA A 62 7.66 -4.52 14.89
C ALA A 62 6.38 -5.03 15.60
N ASP A 63 5.75 -4.15 16.38
CA ASP A 63 4.56 -4.48 17.19
C ASP A 63 3.24 -4.12 16.48
N CYS A 64 3.26 -3.88 15.16
CA CYS A 64 2.06 -3.56 14.38
C CYS A 64 1.54 -4.79 13.63
N ASP A 65 0.29 -5.20 13.89
CA ASP A 65 -0.30 -6.37 13.25
C ASP A 65 -0.62 -6.17 11.78
N ALA A 66 -0.95 -4.94 11.36
CA ALA A 66 -1.40 -4.67 10.00
C ALA A 66 -0.35 -5.07 8.95
N ARG A 67 0.95 -4.84 9.24
CA ARG A 67 2.14 -5.01 8.37
C ARG A 67 2.04 -4.32 7.01
N TYR A 68 1.01 -4.60 6.23
CA TYR A 68 0.70 -4.01 4.93
C TYR A 68 -0.68 -3.34 4.94
N TRP A 69 -0.80 -2.30 4.14
CA TRP A 69 -2.01 -1.53 3.95
C TRP A 69 -2.28 -1.32 2.47
N ASP A 70 -3.54 -1.51 2.07
CA ASP A 70 -4.05 -0.73 0.94
C ASP A 70 -4.00 0.76 1.32
N ARG A 71 -3.42 1.57 0.45
CA ARG A 71 -3.19 3.00 0.68
C ARG A 71 -4.49 3.74 0.98
N ASP A 72 -5.54 3.48 0.19
CA ASP A 72 -6.79 4.22 0.28
C ASP A 72 -7.60 3.80 1.51
N VAL A 73 -7.57 2.51 1.84
CA VAL A 73 -8.14 1.99 3.09
C VAL A 73 -7.45 2.63 4.31
N ASN A 74 -6.12 2.71 4.32
CA ASN A 74 -5.39 3.34 5.43
C ASN A 74 -5.75 4.83 5.58
N ILE A 75 -5.84 5.56 4.47
CA ILE A 75 -6.26 6.96 4.47
C ILE A 75 -7.69 7.09 5.02
N ALA A 76 -8.62 6.27 4.54
CA ALA A 76 -10.02 6.30 4.98
C ALA A 76 -10.17 6.06 6.48
N ILE A 77 -9.43 5.09 7.05
CA ILE A 77 -9.45 4.82 8.50
C ILE A 77 -8.90 6.03 9.27
N ASN A 78 -7.77 6.60 8.85
CA ASN A 78 -7.19 7.78 9.49
C ASN A 78 -8.12 9.00 9.44
N MET A 79 -8.78 9.24 8.31
CA MET A 79 -9.78 10.31 8.19
C MET A 79 -10.99 10.08 9.09
N LEU A 80 -11.45 8.83 9.22
CA LEU A 80 -12.55 8.48 10.10
C LEU A 80 -12.17 8.69 11.58
N GLU A 81 -10.94 8.38 11.99
CA GLU A 81 -10.45 8.64 13.34
C GLU A 81 -10.45 10.15 13.65
N LEU A 82 -9.95 10.96 12.72
CA LEU A 82 -9.97 12.42 12.84
C LEU A 82 -11.39 12.98 12.94
N LEU A 83 -12.31 12.49 12.11
CA LEU A 83 -13.72 12.87 12.15
C LEU A 83 -14.34 12.57 13.51
N LYS A 84 -14.13 11.36 14.03
CA LYS A 84 -14.63 10.94 15.35
C LYS A 84 -14.10 11.84 16.45
N SER A 85 -12.80 12.17 16.41
CA SER A 85 -12.18 13.05 17.40
C SER A 85 -12.77 14.46 17.40
N GLU A 86 -13.02 15.00 16.20
CA GLU A 86 -13.64 16.32 16.01
C GLU A 86 -15.09 16.35 16.51
N VAL A 87 -15.90 15.36 16.12
CA VAL A 87 -17.31 15.24 16.56
C VAL A 87 -17.42 15.12 18.08
N LEU A 88 -16.43 14.49 18.73
CA LEU A 88 -16.37 14.35 20.18
C LEU A 88 -15.76 15.59 20.89
N GLY A 89 -15.42 16.66 20.17
CA GLY A 89 -14.83 17.88 20.74
C GLY A 89 -13.41 17.69 21.30
N ARG A 90 -12.72 16.60 20.93
CA ARG A 90 -11.34 16.31 21.38
C ARG A 90 -10.29 17.03 20.54
N GLY A 91 -10.71 17.63 19.42
CA GLY A 91 -9.85 18.27 18.44
C GLY A 91 -8.92 17.27 17.76
N ARG A 92 -7.80 17.76 17.24
CA ARG A 92 -6.89 16.95 16.43
C ARG A 92 -6.00 16.03 17.27
N THR A 93 -6.02 14.74 16.94
CA THR A 93 -5.19 13.71 17.59
C THR A 93 -3.70 13.99 17.40
N LYS A 94 -2.89 13.67 18.42
CA LYS A 94 -1.44 14.00 18.50
C LYS A 94 -0.64 13.60 17.24
N PRO A 95 -0.81 12.40 16.66
CA PRO A 95 -0.02 11.96 15.50
C PRO A 95 -0.25 12.81 14.24
N PHE A 96 -1.40 13.45 14.15
CA PHE A 96 -1.81 14.24 12.99
C PHE A 96 -1.65 15.74 13.22
N ARG A 97 -1.14 16.19 14.37
CA ARG A 97 -0.87 17.63 14.60
C ARG A 97 0.15 18.15 13.58
N ARG A 98 -0.01 19.41 13.19
CA ARG A 98 0.89 20.11 12.27
C ARG A 98 2.20 20.49 12.95
#